data_AF-A0A950ZT18-F1
#
_entry.id   AF-A0A950ZT18-F1
#
_cell.length_a   1.000
_cell.length_b   1.000
_cell.length_c   1.000
_cell.angle_alpha   90.00
_cell.angle_beta   90.00
_cell.angle_gamma   90.00
#
_symmetry.space_group_name_H-M   'P 1'
#
loop_
_entity.id
_entity.type
_entity.pdbx_description
1 polymer ?
#
loop_
_entity_poly.entity_id
_entity_poly.type
_entity_poly.pdbx_seq_one_letter_code
_entity_poly.pdbx_strand_id
1 'polypeptide(L)'
;MTLAVTPDLVERAAADLAAGGWRFTLRQLYYAACAEAEIPPNNAAANGEIGTGALLALVALILVRFTVVFAALLSVAVVLIAFGVVSRTRRRPPTTRVLAISYAAFAADYGDADFPGLIREAVQPVPADADVAVICDTEDTAGAVAANLSLAGLEDVRILSGGAVPQHELPQARIALHDASPRGCALVADLRDDALGAMVVDAGLRPAEVDTPANQVLEGAPARMPRDLSSLLTGEELGWLMSGRRVELATLSPEALMARVRRAVDQVRPAASDARSVE
;
A
#
# COMPACT_ATOMS: atom_id res chain seq x y z
N MET A 1 6.15 -26.79 4.97
CA MET A 1 7.10 -26.18 4.02
C MET A 1 7.35 -24.78 4.53
N THR A 2 8.58 -24.47 4.97
CA THR A 2 8.93 -23.15 5.51
C THR A 2 8.98 -22.14 4.36
N LEU A 3 8.15 -21.10 4.44
CA LEU A 3 8.25 -19.94 3.54
C LEU A 3 9.57 -19.25 3.85
N ALA A 4 10.54 -19.31 2.93
CA ALA A 4 11.86 -18.73 3.14
C ALA A 4 11.96 -17.38 2.41
N VAL A 5 12.26 -16.32 3.16
CA VAL A 5 12.63 -15.02 2.59
C VAL A 5 14.09 -15.12 2.18
N THR A 6 14.36 -15.18 0.87
CA THR A 6 15.72 -15.30 0.31
C THR A 6 16.24 -13.95 -0.19
N PRO A 7 17.56 -13.74 -0.29
CA PRO A 7 18.14 -12.50 -0.83
C PRO A 7 17.61 -12.14 -2.22
N ASP A 8 17.59 -13.10 -3.16
CA ASP A 8 17.06 -12.88 -4.52
C ASP A 8 15.60 -12.41 -4.54
N LEU A 9 14.81 -12.85 -3.56
CA LEU A 9 13.42 -12.45 -3.42
C LEU A 9 13.32 -11.02 -2.90
N VAL A 10 14.12 -10.69 -1.89
CA VAL A 10 14.18 -9.33 -1.35
C VAL A 10 14.66 -8.34 -2.43
N GLU A 11 15.65 -8.71 -3.24
CA GLU A 11 16.13 -7.89 -4.36
C GLU A 11 15.02 -7.63 -5.40
N ARG A 12 14.24 -8.64 -5.77
CA ARG A 12 13.10 -8.47 -6.68
C ARG A 12 12.01 -7.59 -6.07
N ALA A 13 11.63 -7.84 -4.83
CA ALA A 13 10.65 -7.02 -4.13
C ALA A 13 11.10 -5.55 -4.03
N ALA A 14 12.39 -5.30 -3.78
CA ALA A 14 12.96 -3.96 -3.78
C ALA A 14 12.89 -3.30 -5.17
N ALA A 15 13.25 -4.04 -6.23
CA ALA A 15 13.18 -3.55 -7.60
C ALA A 15 11.73 -3.20 -8.02
N ASP A 16 10.77 -4.04 -7.65
CA ASP A 16 9.35 -3.82 -7.91
C ASP A 16 8.81 -2.59 -7.14
N LEU A 17 9.23 -2.40 -5.89
CA LEU A 17 8.86 -1.21 -5.10
C LEU A 17 9.48 0.08 -5.64
N ALA A 18 10.70 0.01 -6.19
CA ALA A 18 11.39 1.14 -6.83
C ALA A 18 10.91 1.43 -8.26
N ALA A 19 10.12 0.54 -8.86
CA ALA A 19 9.69 0.67 -10.25
C ALA A 19 8.98 2.02 -10.48
N GLY A 20 9.36 2.76 -11.53
CA GLY A 20 8.81 4.10 -11.76
C GLY A 20 9.46 5.21 -10.92
N GLY A 21 10.54 4.91 -10.18
CA GLY A 21 11.32 5.90 -9.42
C GLY A 21 10.79 6.14 -8.01
N TRP A 22 9.85 5.33 -7.54
CA TRP A 22 9.31 5.45 -6.19
C TRP A 22 10.36 5.11 -5.12
N ARG A 23 10.21 5.76 -3.97
CA ARG A 23 10.99 5.49 -2.76
C ARG A 23 10.15 4.72 -1.77
N PHE A 24 10.75 3.81 -1.03
CA PHE A 24 10.04 2.92 -0.10
C PHE A 24 10.78 2.75 1.22
N THR A 25 10.05 2.38 2.28
CA THR A 25 10.62 2.12 3.60
C THR A 25 11.05 0.66 3.75
N LEU A 26 11.92 0.38 4.72
CA LEU A 26 12.30 -1.01 5.05
C LEU A 26 11.08 -1.87 5.42
N ARG A 27 10.07 -1.26 6.05
CA ARG A 27 8.80 -1.91 6.39
C ARG A 27 7.98 -2.28 5.15
N GLN A 28 7.94 -1.41 4.13
CA GLN A 28 7.31 -1.77 2.85
C GLN A 28 8.04 -2.91 2.15
N LEU A 29 9.38 -2.90 2.18
CA LEU A 29 10.19 -4.00 1.65
C LEU A 29 9.92 -5.32 2.38
N TYR A 30 9.83 -5.28 3.72
CA TYR A 30 9.49 -6.44 4.53
C TYR A 30 8.13 -7.06 4.14
N TYR A 31 7.08 -6.23 3.99
CA TYR A 31 5.77 -6.73 3.59
C TYR A 31 5.76 -7.26 2.16
N ALA A 32 6.41 -6.57 1.22
CA ALA A 32 6.53 -7.03 -0.15
C ALA A 32 7.28 -8.38 -0.24
N ALA A 33 8.39 -8.52 0.49
CA ALA A 33 9.13 -9.77 0.55
C ALA A 33 8.34 -10.91 1.21
N CYS A 34 7.62 -10.64 2.30
CA CYS A 34 6.71 -11.64 2.88
C CYS A 34 5.61 -12.03 1.88
N ALA A 35 5.03 -11.04 1.18
CA ALA A 35 3.98 -11.28 0.20
C ALA A 35 4.46 -12.16 -0.96
N GLU A 36 5.66 -11.90 -1.49
CA GLU A 36 6.25 -12.69 -2.58
C GLU A 36 6.63 -14.09 -2.11
N ALA A 37 7.21 -14.24 -0.90
CA ALA A 37 7.57 -15.54 -0.35
C ALA A 37 6.35 -16.45 -0.17
N GLU A 38 5.19 -15.85 0.10
CA GLU A 38 3.90 -16.52 0.25
C GLU A 38 3.28 -16.96 -1.08
N ILE A 39 3.75 -16.46 -2.24
CA ILE A 39 3.25 -16.92 -3.54
C ILE A 39 3.90 -18.27 -3.87
N PRO A 40 3.13 -19.35 -4.07
CA PRO A 40 3.70 -20.65 -4.39
C PRO A 40 4.60 -20.59 -5.63
N PRO A 41 5.72 -21.35 -5.69
CA PRO A 41 6.67 -21.34 -6.79
C PRO A 41 6.07 -21.72 -8.18
N ASN A 42 4.81 -22.14 -8.24
CA ASN A 42 4.05 -22.36 -9.47
C ASN A 42 3.77 -21.09 -10.30
N ASN A 43 4.33 -19.93 -9.95
CA ASN A 43 4.44 -18.80 -10.87
C ASN A 43 5.32 -19.11 -12.09
N ALA A 44 6.28 -20.04 -11.97
CA ALA A 44 7.04 -20.54 -13.11
C ALA A 44 6.13 -21.24 -14.14
N ALA A 45 5.09 -21.94 -13.68
CA ALA A 45 4.12 -22.58 -14.58
C ALA A 45 3.24 -21.56 -15.29
N ALA A 46 2.69 -20.55 -14.58
CA ALA A 46 1.84 -19.53 -15.21
C ALA A 46 2.63 -18.58 -16.14
N ASN A 47 3.85 -18.19 -15.76
CA ASN A 47 4.75 -17.43 -16.64
C ASN A 47 5.23 -18.29 -17.82
N GLY A 48 5.45 -19.59 -17.59
CA GLY A 48 5.72 -20.57 -18.64
C GLY A 48 4.55 -20.75 -19.60
N GLU A 49 3.31 -20.76 -19.12
CA GLU A 49 2.09 -20.85 -19.94
C GLU A 49 1.91 -19.61 -20.82
N ILE A 50 2.11 -18.41 -20.27
CA ILE A 50 2.04 -17.15 -21.03
C ILE A 50 3.19 -17.08 -22.06
N GLY A 51 4.42 -17.40 -21.65
CA GLY A 51 5.58 -17.41 -22.54
C GLY A 51 5.46 -18.44 -23.67
N THR A 52 4.96 -19.64 -23.37
CA THR A 52 4.70 -20.69 -24.35
C THR A 52 3.57 -20.28 -25.30
N GLY A 53 2.51 -19.66 -24.78
CA GLY A 53 1.43 -19.11 -25.59
C GLY A 53 1.92 -18.03 -26.56
N ALA A 54 2.74 -17.09 -26.09
CA ALA A 54 3.34 -16.06 -26.94
C ALA A 54 4.26 -16.65 -28.04
N LEU A 55 5.07 -17.66 -27.69
CA LEU A 55 5.92 -18.36 -28.65
C LEU A 55 5.09 -19.09 -29.72
N LEU A 56 4.01 -19.77 -29.33
CA LEU A 56 3.10 -20.46 -30.26
C LEU A 56 2.39 -19.48 -31.19
N ALA A 57 1.99 -18.31 -30.71
CA ALA A 57 1.42 -17.26 -31.56
C ALA A 57 2.43 -16.78 -32.62
N LEU A 58 3.71 -16.64 -32.23
CA LEU A 58 4.78 -16.23 -33.15
C LEU A 58 5.07 -17.31 -34.20
N VAL A 59 5.11 -18.58 -33.80
CA VAL A 59 5.23 -19.73 -34.72
C VAL A 59 4.03 -19.82 -35.66
N ALA A 60 2.81 -19.60 -35.16
CA ALA A 60 1.62 -19.55 -36.01
C ALA A 60 1.77 -18.48 -37.09
N LEU A 61 2.20 -17.26 -36.73
CA LEU A 61 2.39 -16.15 -37.67
C LEU A 61 3.35 -16.51 -38.83
N ILE A 62 4.41 -17.27 -38.56
CA ILE A 62 5.35 -17.76 -39.57
C ILE A 62 4.68 -18.76 -40.53
N LEU A 63 3.74 -19.57 -40.02
CA LEU A 63 3.03 -20.61 -40.77
C LEU A 63 1.72 -20.14 -41.40
N VAL A 64 1.50 -18.81 -41.55
CA VAL A 64 0.25 -18.22 -42.07
C VAL A 64 -0.21 -18.81 -43.42
N ARG A 65 0.74 -19.29 -44.22
CA ARG A 65 0.48 -19.92 -45.53
C ARG A 65 -0.22 -21.28 -45.43
N PHE A 66 -0.18 -21.94 -44.26
CA PHE A 66 -0.84 -23.20 -43.97
C PHE A 66 -2.04 -22.96 -43.05
N THR A 67 -3.18 -22.56 -43.64
CA THR A 67 -4.37 -22.06 -42.92
C THR A 67 -4.86 -22.97 -41.78
N VAL A 68 -4.85 -24.30 -41.97
CA VAL A 68 -5.27 -25.26 -40.93
C VAL A 68 -4.30 -25.28 -39.75
N VAL A 69 -3.00 -25.30 -40.02
CA VAL A 69 -1.94 -25.34 -38.99
C VAL A 69 -1.88 -24.02 -38.24
N PHE A 70 -2.00 -22.89 -38.97
CA PHE A 70 -2.12 -21.55 -38.42
C PHE A 70 -3.27 -21.43 -37.43
N ALA A 71 -4.48 -21.82 -37.85
CA ALA A 71 -5.67 -21.72 -37.01
C ALA A 71 -5.55 -22.58 -35.74
N ALA A 72 -4.99 -23.79 -35.86
CA ALA A 72 -4.79 -24.69 -34.72
C ALA A 72 -3.80 -24.11 -33.69
N LEU A 73 -2.62 -23.65 -34.13
CA LEU A 73 -1.60 -23.09 -33.24
C LEU A 73 -2.05 -21.79 -32.58
N LEU A 74 -2.70 -20.90 -33.33
CA LEU A 74 -3.23 -19.64 -32.78
C LEU A 74 -4.30 -19.89 -31.72
N SER A 75 -5.18 -20.88 -31.94
CA SER A 75 -6.22 -21.25 -30.97
C SER A 75 -5.59 -21.75 -29.65
N VAL A 76 -4.58 -22.62 -29.73
CA VAL A 76 -3.85 -23.11 -28.54
C VAL A 76 -3.12 -21.97 -27.84
N ALA A 77 -2.47 -21.07 -28.59
CA ALA A 77 -1.79 -19.90 -28.04
C ALA A 77 -2.74 -19.00 -27.24
N VAL A 78 -3.91 -18.68 -27.81
CA VAL A 78 -4.94 -17.86 -27.16
C VAL A 78 -5.46 -18.55 -25.89
N VAL A 79 -5.71 -19.87 -25.93
CA VAL A 79 -6.16 -20.61 -24.76
C VAL A 79 -5.12 -20.58 -23.63
N LEU A 80 -3.83 -20.78 -23.94
CA LEU A 80 -2.77 -20.73 -22.93
C LEU A 80 -2.60 -19.33 -22.32
N ILE A 81 -2.64 -18.28 -23.15
CA ILE A 81 -2.58 -16.89 -22.68
C ILE A 81 -3.80 -16.58 -21.80
N ALA A 82 -5.01 -16.94 -22.26
CA ALA A 82 -6.24 -16.71 -21.50
C ALA A 82 -6.23 -17.48 -20.18
N PHE A 83 -5.77 -18.73 -20.17
CA PHE A 83 -5.66 -19.54 -18.95
C PHE A 83 -4.61 -18.97 -17.98
N GLY A 84 -3.46 -18.52 -18.48
CA GLY A 84 -2.44 -17.81 -17.68
C GLY A 84 -2.98 -16.52 -17.05
N VAL A 85 -3.73 -15.71 -17.81
CA VAL A 85 -4.36 -14.47 -17.32
C VAL A 85 -5.48 -14.77 -16.31
N VAL A 86 -6.33 -15.77 -16.58
CA VAL A 86 -7.42 -16.19 -15.69
C VAL A 86 -6.87 -16.81 -14.41
N SER A 87 -5.83 -17.63 -14.48
CA SER A 87 -5.20 -18.21 -13.30
C SER A 87 -4.50 -17.14 -12.47
N ARG A 88 -3.90 -16.13 -13.09
CA ARG A 88 -3.34 -14.95 -12.40
C ARG A 88 -4.41 -14.14 -11.68
N THR A 89 -5.58 -13.96 -12.29
CA THR A 89 -6.68 -13.16 -11.72
C THR A 89 -7.56 -13.90 -10.72
N ARG A 90 -7.66 -15.24 -10.79
CA ARG A 90 -8.49 -16.06 -9.88
C ARG A 90 -7.75 -16.58 -8.65
N ARG A 91 -6.45 -16.34 -8.52
CA ARG A 91 -5.69 -16.79 -7.34
C ARG A 91 -6.16 -16.02 -6.12
N ARG A 92 -6.79 -16.74 -5.19
CA ARG A 92 -7.19 -16.19 -3.90
C ARG A 92 -5.98 -16.15 -2.97
N PRO A 93 -5.54 -14.96 -2.57
CA PRO A 93 -4.56 -14.82 -1.51
C PRO A 93 -5.09 -15.48 -0.19
N PRO A 94 -4.29 -16.26 0.56
CA PRO A 94 -4.73 -16.85 1.83
C PRO A 94 -5.20 -15.81 2.86
N THR A 95 -6.24 -16.17 3.63
CA THR A 95 -7.10 -15.29 4.45
C THR A 95 -6.58 -14.95 5.85
N THR A 96 -5.62 -15.71 6.38
CA THR A 96 -4.97 -15.47 7.67
C THR A 96 -3.51 -15.92 7.52
N ARG A 97 -2.53 -15.04 7.78
CA ARG A 97 -1.13 -15.33 7.41
C ARG A 97 -0.16 -15.13 8.55
N VAL A 98 0.50 -16.22 8.91
CA VAL A 98 1.72 -16.19 9.71
C VAL A 98 2.82 -15.68 8.80
N LEU A 99 3.31 -14.46 9.06
CA LEU A 99 4.44 -13.87 8.34
C LEU A 99 5.63 -14.83 8.37
N ALA A 100 6.32 -14.96 7.24
CA ALA A 100 7.42 -15.90 7.06
C ALA A 100 8.55 -15.70 8.10
N ILE A 101 8.86 -14.44 8.40
CA ILE A 101 9.77 -14.02 9.47
C ILE A 101 9.19 -12.79 10.17
N SER A 102 9.69 -12.44 11.36
CA SER A 102 9.29 -11.20 12.04
C SER A 102 9.99 -9.99 11.42
N TYR A 103 9.40 -8.79 11.54
CA TYR A 103 10.05 -7.55 11.10
C TYR A 103 11.41 -7.34 11.77
N ALA A 104 11.54 -7.67 13.06
CA ALA A 104 12.82 -7.53 13.77
C ALA A 104 13.91 -8.44 13.19
N ALA A 105 13.56 -9.68 12.82
CA ALA A 105 14.49 -10.58 12.14
C ALA A 105 14.84 -10.07 10.73
N PHE A 106 13.84 -9.63 9.96
CA PHE A 106 14.07 -9.04 8.64
C PHE A 106 14.99 -7.81 8.70
N ALA A 107 14.75 -6.91 9.64
CA ALA A 107 15.54 -5.71 9.81
C ALA A 107 16.98 -6.01 10.28
N ALA A 108 17.19 -7.06 11.07
CA ALA A 108 18.53 -7.51 11.44
C ALA A 108 19.31 -8.05 10.22
N ASP A 109 18.63 -8.74 9.31
CA ASP A 109 19.26 -9.37 8.14
C ASP A 109 19.46 -8.37 6.97
N TYR A 110 18.54 -7.43 6.79
CA TYR A 110 18.47 -6.56 5.60
C TYR A 110 18.48 -5.06 5.90
N GLY A 111 18.51 -4.64 7.18
CA GLY A 111 18.44 -3.22 7.54
C GLY A 111 19.62 -2.38 7.05
N ASP A 112 20.80 -2.98 6.96
CA ASP A 112 22.01 -2.32 6.46
C ASP A 112 22.21 -2.49 4.94
N ALA A 113 21.39 -3.31 4.27
CA ALA A 113 21.50 -3.56 2.84
C ALA A 113 21.13 -2.31 2.03
N ASP A 114 21.83 -2.08 0.90
CA ASP A 114 21.66 -0.92 0.04
C ASP A 114 20.80 -1.27 -1.17
N PHE A 115 19.51 -1.00 -1.04
CA PHE A 115 18.55 -1.17 -2.13
C PHE A 115 18.24 0.18 -2.79
N PRO A 116 18.26 0.27 -4.14
CA PRO A 116 17.81 1.47 -4.85
C PRO A 116 16.40 1.86 -4.40
N GLY A 117 16.19 3.14 -4.07
CA GLY A 117 14.89 3.66 -3.64
C GLY A 117 14.58 3.49 -2.14
N LEU A 118 15.39 2.75 -1.38
CA LEU A 118 15.21 2.60 0.06
C LEU A 118 15.42 3.93 0.80
N ILE A 119 14.47 4.30 1.66
CA ILE A 119 14.55 5.47 2.53
C ILE A 119 15.33 5.10 3.78
N ARG A 120 16.52 5.70 3.96
CA ARG A 120 17.35 5.53 5.17
C ARG A 120 17.32 6.72 6.11
N GLU A 121 17.33 7.92 5.54
CA GLU A 121 17.27 9.15 6.30
C GLU A 121 15.83 9.63 6.38
N ALA A 122 15.45 10.14 7.55
CA ALA A 122 14.18 10.81 7.73
C ALA A 122 14.09 11.97 6.71
N VAL A 123 13.10 11.91 5.84
CA VAL A 123 12.84 13.01 4.91
C VAL A 123 12.26 14.16 5.73
N GLN A 124 12.96 15.29 5.72
CA GLN A 124 12.49 16.51 6.38
C GLN A 124 11.13 16.92 5.78
N PRO A 125 10.11 17.20 6.61
CA PRO A 125 8.84 17.69 6.12
C PRO A 125 8.99 19.06 5.42
N VAL A 126 8.26 19.25 4.33
CA VAL A 126 8.25 20.45 3.45
C VAL A 126 6.92 21.21 3.64
N PRO A 127 6.81 22.49 3.19
CA PRO A 127 7.08 23.72 3.93
C PRO A 127 5.96 24.12 4.94
N ALA A 128 6.23 25.14 5.76
CA ALA A 128 5.33 25.62 6.83
C ALA A 128 3.97 26.19 6.33
N ASP A 129 3.90 26.65 5.08
CA ASP A 129 2.80 27.46 4.53
C ASP A 129 1.83 26.66 3.64
N ALA A 130 1.73 25.35 3.81
CA ALA A 130 0.79 24.52 3.03
C ALA A 130 -0.66 24.70 3.51
N ASP A 131 -1.60 24.75 2.58
CA ASP A 131 -3.05 24.78 2.85
C ASP A 131 -3.64 23.44 3.28
N VAL A 132 -2.94 22.36 2.95
CA VAL A 132 -3.37 20.99 3.19
C VAL A 132 -2.30 20.30 4.01
N ALA A 133 -2.71 19.67 5.11
CA ALA A 133 -1.85 18.80 5.89
C ALA A 133 -2.31 17.34 5.81
N VAL A 134 -1.37 16.43 5.55
CA VAL A 134 -1.56 14.99 5.74
C VAL A 134 -0.91 14.59 7.05
N ILE A 135 -1.72 14.12 7.98
CA ILE A 135 -1.32 13.69 9.31
C ILE A 135 -1.30 12.17 9.33
N CYS A 136 -0.10 11.61 9.46
CA CYS A 136 0.14 10.17 9.50
C CYS A 136 0.05 9.65 10.93
N ASP A 137 -0.32 8.39 11.17
CA ASP A 137 -0.29 7.79 12.51
C ASP A 137 1.11 7.34 12.97
N THR A 138 2.05 7.19 12.03
CA THR A 138 3.44 6.77 12.29
C THR A 138 4.46 7.61 11.51
N GLU A 139 5.68 7.68 12.03
CA GLU A 139 6.81 8.34 11.35
C GLU A 139 7.24 7.59 10.08
N ASP A 140 7.16 6.26 10.07
CA ASP A 140 7.46 5.44 8.89
C ASP A 140 6.54 5.83 7.71
N THR A 141 5.22 5.93 7.96
CA THR A 141 4.26 6.36 6.94
C THR A 141 4.50 7.81 6.50
N ALA A 142 4.77 8.72 7.43
CA ALA A 142 5.10 10.10 7.12
C ALA A 142 6.35 10.20 6.23
N GLY A 143 7.41 9.46 6.55
CA GLY A 143 8.64 9.40 5.78
C GLY A 143 8.41 8.82 4.38
N ALA A 144 7.60 7.77 4.25
CA ALA A 144 7.22 7.19 2.97
C ALA A 144 6.50 8.20 2.06
N VAL A 145 5.54 8.95 2.60
CA VAL A 145 4.81 9.96 1.83
C VAL A 145 5.71 11.14 1.47
N ALA A 146 6.45 11.68 2.44
CA ALA A 146 7.35 12.82 2.25
C ALA A 146 8.41 12.54 1.17
N ALA A 147 8.97 11.33 1.14
CA ALA A 147 9.96 10.93 0.15
C ALA A 147 9.44 10.93 -1.30
N ASN A 148 8.11 10.92 -1.50
CA ASN A 148 7.47 10.71 -2.79
C ASN A 148 6.59 11.89 -3.25
N LEU A 149 6.56 13.01 -2.51
CA LEU A 149 5.72 14.17 -2.85
C LEU A 149 6.03 14.75 -4.24
N SER A 150 7.31 14.95 -4.54
CA SER A 150 7.76 15.52 -5.82
C SER A 150 7.36 14.64 -7.00
N LEU A 151 7.63 13.34 -6.89
CA LEU A 151 7.23 12.35 -7.90
C LEU A 151 5.70 12.29 -8.07
N ALA A 152 4.95 12.49 -6.99
CA ALA A 152 3.50 12.51 -7.01
C ALA A 152 2.88 13.85 -7.44
N GLY A 153 3.67 14.92 -7.60
CA GLY A 153 3.18 16.27 -7.89
C GLY A 153 2.38 16.90 -6.75
N LEU A 154 2.74 16.61 -5.50
CA LEU A 154 2.06 17.05 -4.27
C LEU A 154 2.99 17.86 -3.34
N GLU A 155 3.89 18.65 -3.92
CA GLU A 155 4.89 19.44 -3.18
C GLU A 155 4.29 20.57 -2.32
N ASP A 156 3.03 20.91 -2.56
CA ASP A 156 2.25 21.92 -1.83
C ASP A 156 1.51 21.36 -0.60
N VAL A 157 1.76 20.10 -0.24
CA VAL A 157 1.13 19.41 0.89
C VAL A 157 2.13 19.25 2.04
N ARG A 158 1.71 19.65 3.25
CA ARG A 158 2.53 19.46 4.46
C ARG A 158 2.30 18.08 5.04
N ILE A 159 3.38 17.36 5.34
CA ILE A 159 3.35 16.02 5.93
C ILE A 159 3.73 16.10 7.41
N LEU A 160 2.91 15.48 8.25
CA LEU A 160 3.07 15.46 9.69
C LEU A 160 2.96 14.02 10.21
N SER A 161 3.75 13.67 11.22
CA SER A 161 3.59 12.43 11.96
C SER A 161 2.72 12.65 13.20
N GLY A 162 1.96 11.63 13.57
CA GLY A 162 0.95 11.65 14.63
C GLY A 162 1.61 11.75 16.00
N GLY A 163 1.70 12.98 16.49
CA GLY A 163 2.22 13.31 17.80
C GLY A 163 2.41 14.81 17.96
N ALA A 164 1.50 15.45 18.67
CA ALA A 164 1.64 16.81 19.22
C ALA A 164 2.05 17.92 18.24
N VAL A 165 1.44 18.00 17.05
CA VAL A 165 1.53 19.24 16.27
C VAL A 165 0.60 20.27 16.92
N PRO A 166 1.09 21.45 17.32
CA PRO A 166 0.24 22.49 17.90
C PRO A 166 -0.88 22.87 16.93
N GLN A 167 -2.12 22.84 17.39
CA GLN A 167 -3.32 22.98 16.54
C GLN A 167 -3.38 24.29 15.75
N HIS A 168 -2.82 25.37 16.29
CA HIS A 168 -2.77 26.68 15.64
C HIS A 168 -1.82 26.70 14.43
N GLU A 169 -0.98 25.67 14.28
CA GLU A 169 -0.09 25.50 13.13
C GLU A 169 -0.69 24.57 12.07
N LEU A 170 -1.86 23.97 12.32
CA LEU A 170 -2.51 23.06 11.39
C LEU A 170 -3.40 23.82 10.39
N PRO A 171 -3.31 23.50 9.09
CA PRO A 171 -4.18 24.07 8.08
C PRO A 171 -5.67 23.71 8.28
N GLN A 172 -6.53 24.43 7.56
CA GLN A 172 -7.99 24.20 7.55
C GLN A 172 -8.36 22.88 6.89
N ALA A 173 -7.58 22.40 5.92
CA ALA A 173 -7.78 21.10 5.29
C ALA A 173 -6.80 20.07 5.86
N ARG A 174 -7.35 19.04 6.50
CA ARG A 174 -6.60 17.99 7.21
C ARG A 174 -6.98 16.62 6.64
N ILE A 175 -5.97 15.81 6.36
CA ILE A 175 -6.13 14.44 5.87
C ILE A 175 -5.53 13.51 6.91
N ALA A 176 -6.34 12.63 7.49
CA ALA A 176 -5.86 11.57 8.37
C ALA A 176 -5.41 10.38 7.52
N LEU A 177 -4.14 10.00 7.60
CA LEU A 177 -3.58 8.85 6.91
C LEU A 177 -3.08 7.85 7.95
N HIS A 178 -3.73 6.71 8.08
CA HIS A 178 -3.44 5.79 9.16
C HIS A 178 -3.57 4.32 8.78
N ASP A 179 -2.94 3.48 9.58
CA ASP A 179 -3.11 2.03 9.55
C ASP A 179 -4.53 1.63 9.99
N ALA A 180 -5.02 0.48 9.53
CA ALA A 180 -6.22 -0.13 10.10
C ALA A 180 -5.86 -0.73 11.46
N SER A 181 -5.69 0.13 12.46
CA SER A 181 -5.30 -0.22 13.82
C SER A 181 -6.10 0.61 14.84
N PRO A 182 -6.20 0.19 16.11
CA PRO A 182 -6.94 0.96 17.12
C PRO A 182 -6.42 2.40 17.28
N ARG A 183 -5.10 2.60 17.20
CA ARG A 183 -4.48 3.94 17.28
C ARG A 183 -4.70 4.72 15.99
N GLY A 184 -4.56 4.07 14.83
CA GLY A 184 -4.78 4.70 13.54
C GLY A 184 -6.21 5.22 13.38
N CYS A 185 -7.21 4.38 13.65
CA CYS A 185 -8.62 4.81 13.58
C CYS A 185 -8.98 5.89 14.62
N ALA A 186 -8.24 5.97 15.74
CA ALA A 186 -8.45 7.01 16.73
C ALA A 186 -7.94 8.38 16.27
N LEU A 187 -6.92 8.43 15.40
CA LEU A 187 -6.39 9.67 14.83
C LEU A 187 -7.49 10.51 14.17
N VAL A 188 -8.43 9.87 13.47
CA VAL A 188 -9.56 10.56 12.82
C VAL A 188 -10.46 11.23 13.85
N ALA A 189 -10.72 10.56 14.97
CA ALA A 189 -11.54 11.12 16.06
C ALA A 189 -10.82 12.30 16.71
N ASP A 190 -9.53 12.14 17.01
CA ASP A 190 -8.71 13.16 17.64
C ASP A 190 -8.65 14.42 16.77
N LEU A 191 -8.42 14.26 15.46
CA LEU A 191 -8.40 15.39 14.52
C LEU A 191 -9.75 16.08 14.38
N ARG A 192 -10.88 15.36 14.50
CA ARG A 192 -12.23 15.91 14.40
C ARG A 192 -12.67 16.63 15.66
N ASP A 193 -12.36 16.10 16.83
CA ASP A 193 -12.63 16.78 18.11
C ASP A 193 -11.88 18.12 18.19
N ASP A 194 -10.67 18.14 17.63
CA ASP A 194 -9.78 19.30 17.59
C ASP A 194 -9.98 20.18 16.34
N ALA A 195 -10.96 19.86 15.49
CA ALA A 195 -11.29 20.64 14.31
C ALA A 195 -12.32 21.72 14.64
N LEU A 196 -11.84 22.88 15.14
CA LEU A 196 -12.64 24.10 15.28
C LEU A 196 -13.01 24.68 13.89
N GLY A 197 -13.86 23.98 13.13
CA GLY A 197 -14.28 24.35 11.78
C GLY A 197 -13.39 23.81 10.64
N ALA A 198 -12.29 23.13 10.96
CA ALA A 198 -11.42 22.52 9.97
C ALA A 198 -12.08 21.30 9.30
N MET A 199 -11.83 21.11 8.01
CA MET A 199 -12.27 19.94 7.29
C MET A 199 -11.29 18.78 7.52
N VAL A 200 -11.81 17.65 8.00
CA VAL A 200 -11.03 16.43 8.22
C VAL A 200 -11.53 15.32 7.29
N VAL A 201 -10.66 14.90 6.36
CA VAL A 201 -10.89 13.73 5.50
C VAL A 201 -10.15 12.53 6.06
N ASP A 202 -10.86 11.42 6.17
CA ASP A 202 -10.28 10.12 6.49
C ASP A 202 -9.77 9.48 5.20
N ALA A 203 -8.44 9.34 5.09
CA ALA A 203 -7.75 8.63 4.03
C ALA A 203 -6.99 7.41 4.55
N GLY A 204 -7.20 7.02 5.81
CA GLY A 204 -6.56 5.83 6.38
C GLY A 204 -7.20 4.54 5.89
N LEU A 205 -6.58 3.42 6.24
CA LEU A 205 -7.15 2.09 5.99
C LEU A 205 -8.29 1.84 6.99
N ARG A 206 -9.49 1.54 6.48
CA ARG A 206 -10.63 1.15 7.33
C ARG A 206 -10.74 -0.39 7.39
N PRO A 207 -11.11 -0.99 8.54
CA PRO A 207 -11.24 -2.44 8.65
C PRO A 207 -12.14 -3.06 7.57
N ALA A 208 -13.27 -2.42 7.23
CA ALA A 208 -14.16 -2.90 6.17
C ALA A 208 -13.52 -2.93 4.77
N GLU A 209 -12.50 -2.11 4.51
CA GLU A 209 -11.77 -2.11 3.23
C GLU A 209 -10.67 -3.16 3.21
N VAL A 210 -10.09 -3.45 4.38
CA VAL A 210 -8.90 -4.29 4.47
C VAL A 210 -9.18 -5.73 4.89
N ASP A 211 -10.35 -6.04 5.45
CA ASP A 211 -10.77 -7.40 5.82
C ASP A 211 -11.17 -8.21 4.57
N THR A 212 -10.24 -8.30 3.62
CA THR A 212 -10.37 -9.09 2.41
C THR A 212 -9.19 -10.04 2.30
N PRO A 213 -9.33 -11.17 1.60
CA PRO A 213 -8.23 -12.10 1.41
C PRO A 213 -6.99 -11.46 0.77
N ALA A 214 -7.14 -10.33 0.06
CA ALA A 214 -6.08 -9.65 -0.67
C ALA A 214 -5.04 -8.95 0.21
N ASN A 215 -5.38 -8.64 1.47
CA ASN A 215 -4.50 -7.87 2.34
C ASN A 215 -3.80 -8.77 3.35
N GLN A 216 -2.59 -8.37 3.74
CA GLN A 216 -1.85 -9.02 4.81
C GLN A 216 -2.37 -8.53 6.17
N VAL A 217 -3.40 -9.20 6.67
CA VAL A 217 -3.94 -8.95 8.02
C VAL A 217 -3.00 -9.53 9.07
N LEU A 218 -2.51 -8.66 9.95
CA LEU A 218 -1.70 -9.01 11.10
C LEU A 218 -2.61 -9.35 12.27
N GLU A 219 -2.44 -10.54 12.81
CA GLU A 219 -3.16 -10.98 14.00
C GLU A 219 -2.26 -10.81 15.24
N GLY A 220 -2.85 -10.33 16.33
CA GLY A 220 -2.17 -10.13 17.60
C GLY A 220 -3.08 -10.45 18.77
N ALA A 221 -2.61 -10.16 19.97
CA ALA A 221 -3.46 -10.23 21.16
C ALA A 221 -4.64 -9.26 21.02
N PRO A 222 -5.81 -9.57 21.62
CA PRO A 222 -6.94 -8.66 21.66
C PRO A 222 -6.52 -7.25 22.09
N ALA A 223 -6.89 -6.27 21.29
CA ALA A 223 -6.46 -4.90 21.48
C ALA A 223 -7.46 -4.14 22.36
N ARG A 224 -6.95 -3.27 23.24
CA ARG A 224 -7.78 -2.29 23.93
C ARG A 224 -7.96 -1.07 23.03
N MET A 225 -9.19 -0.60 22.89
CA MET A 225 -9.49 0.63 22.17
C MET A 225 -8.98 1.84 22.99
N PRO A 226 -8.28 2.80 22.37
CA PRO A 226 -7.77 3.97 23.07
C PRO A 226 -8.90 4.94 23.49
N ARG A 227 -10.03 4.90 22.78
CA ARG A 227 -11.23 5.70 23.02
C ARG A 227 -12.46 5.06 22.39
N ASP A 228 -13.64 5.63 22.66
CA ASP A 228 -14.86 5.24 21.95
C ASP A 228 -14.80 5.74 20.49
N LEU A 229 -14.93 4.81 19.55
CA LEU A 229 -14.93 5.05 18.10
C LEU A 229 -16.27 4.65 17.46
N SER A 230 -17.32 4.41 18.25
CA SER A 230 -18.64 4.00 17.75
C SER A 230 -19.33 5.03 16.85
N SER A 231 -18.90 6.30 16.91
CA SER A 231 -19.33 7.35 15.98
C SER A 231 -18.65 7.30 14.60
N LEU A 232 -17.54 6.56 14.48
CA LEU A 232 -16.71 6.47 13.27
C LEU A 232 -16.73 5.08 12.62
N LEU A 233 -16.89 4.05 13.43
CA LEU A 233 -16.74 2.66 13.02
C LEU A 233 -18.03 1.88 13.31
N THR A 234 -18.35 0.95 12.43
CA THR A 234 -19.44 0.00 12.67
C THR A 234 -19.08 -1.01 13.77
N GLY A 235 -20.08 -1.68 14.35
CA GLY A 235 -19.84 -2.72 15.35
C GLY A 235 -18.95 -3.88 14.85
N GLU A 236 -19.02 -4.21 13.56
CA GLU A 236 -18.16 -5.21 12.93
C GLU A 236 -16.70 -4.75 12.85
N GLU A 237 -16.46 -3.51 12.44
CA GLU A 237 -15.13 -2.91 12.38
C GLU A 237 -14.51 -2.77 13.78
N LEU A 238 -15.31 -2.41 14.78
CA LEU A 238 -14.87 -2.40 16.19
C LEU A 238 -14.50 -3.81 16.67
N GLY A 239 -15.34 -4.81 16.38
CA GLY A 239 -15.07 -6.21 16.70
C GLY A 239 -13.78 -6.72 16.03
N TRP A 240 -13.56 -6.30 14.78
CA TRP A 240 -12.34 -6.60 14.04
C TRP A 240 -11.10 -6.05 14.74
N LEU A 241 -11.09 -4.77 15.11
CA LEU A 241 -9.96 -4.14 15.81
C LEU A 241 -9.73 -4.75 17.20
N MET A 242 -10.80 -4.96 17.96
CA MET A 242 -10.72 -5.56 19.31
C MET A 242 -10.20 -7.00 19.28
N SER A 243 -10.39 -7.73 18.18
CA SER A 243 -9.82 -9.08 18.02
C SER A 243 -8.29 -9.10 17.92
N GLY A 244 -7.64 -7.94 17.83
CA GLY A 244 -6.18 -7.83 17.66
C GLY A 244 -5.73 -7.84 16.21
N ARG A 245 -6.68 -7.86 15.25
CA ARG A 245 -6.40 -7.71 13.82
C ARG A 245 -6.01 -6.28 13.49
N ARG A 246 -5.04 -6.12 12.59
CA ARG A 246 -4.61 -4.83 12.04
C ARG A 246 -4.01 -4.98 10.64
N VAL A 247 -3.98 -3.89 9.87
CA VAL A 247 -3.26 -3.80 8.59
C VAL A 247 -2.49 -2.50 8.56
N GLU A 248 -1.21 -2.57 8.20
CA GLU A 248 -0.32 -1.40 8.10
C GLU A 248 -0.34 -0.84 6.68
N LEU A 249 -0.29 0.48 6.52
CA LEU A 249 -0.15 1.16 5.21
C LEU A 249 1.10 0.72 4.47
N ALA A 250 2.12 0.26 5.19
CA ALA A 250 3.34 -0.32 4.61
C ALA A 250 3.09 -1.61 3.82
N THR A 251 1.91 -2.23 3.91
CA THR A 251 1.51 -3.32 3.01
C THR A 251 1.23 -2.85 1.57
N LEU A 252 1.06 -1.54 1.35
CA LEU A 252 0.86 -0.95 0.03
C LEU A 252 2.20 -0.64 -0.64
N SER A 253 2.24 -0.77 -1.97
CA SER A 253 3.32 -0.18 -2.77
C SER A 253 3.34 1.35 -2.59
N PRO A 254 4.50 2.02 -2.76
CA PRO A 254 4.57 3.47 -2.72
C PRO A 254 3.59 4.14 -3.69
N GLU A 255 3.44 3.59 -4.89
CA GLU A 255 2.47 4.08 -5.87
C GLU A 255 1.04 4.05 -5.34
N ALA A 256 0.63 2.92 -4.75
CA ALA A 256 -0.72 2.76 -4.20
C ALA A 256 -0.95 3.66 -2.98
N LEU A 257 0.06 3.83 -2.13
CA LEU A 257 0.05 4.77 -1.01
C LEU A 257 -0.14 6.21 -1.52
N MET A 258 0.65 6.64 -2.51
CA MET A 258 0.57 8.00 -3.05
C MET A 258 -0.72 8.24 -3.86
N ALA A 259 -1.26 7.23 -4.53
CA ALA A 259 -2.58 7.33 -5.17
C ALA A 259 -3.69 7.60 -4.15
N ARG A 260 -3.59 6.99 -2.96
CA ARG A 260 -4.52 7.23 -1.84
C ARG A 260 -4.40 8.66 -1.32
N VAL A 261 -3.17 9.15 -1.10
CA VAL A 261 -2.91 10.53 -0.68
C VAL A 261 -3.45 11.52 -1.71
N ARG A 262 -3.13 11.33 -3.00
CA ARG A 262 -3.60 12.21 -4.08
C ARG A 262 -5.12 12.31 -4.11
N ARG A 263 -5.83 11.17 -4.02
CA ARG A 263 -7.28 11.15 -4.00
C ARG A 263 -7.85 11.98 -2.84
N ALA A 264 -7.24 11.90 -1.65
CA ALA A 264 -7.66 12.68 -0.50
C ALA A 264 -7.37 14.17 -0.66
N VAL A 265 -6.21 14.53 -1.23
CA VAL A 265 -5.84 15.91 -1.56
C VAL A 265 -6.83 16.52 -2.55
N ASP A 266 -7.20 15.79 -3.61
CA ASP A 266 -8.17 16.23 -4.61
C ASP A 266 -9.57 16.45 -4.01
N GLN A 267 -9.93 15.72 -2.96
CA GLN A 267 -11.19 15.93 -2.23
C GLN A 267 -11.20 17.22 -1.41
N VAL A 268 -10.05 17.63 -0.84
CA VAL A 268 -9.99 18.77 0.07
C VAL A 268 -9.62 20.10 -0.59
N ARG A 269 -8.91 20.08 -1.72
CA ARG A 269 -8.45 21.27 -2.44
C ARG A 269 -9.54 22.30 -2.79
N PRO A 270 -10.77 21.91 -3.19
CA PRO A 270 -11.83 22.88 -3.46
C PRO A 270 -12.17 23.74 -2.24
N ALA A 271 -12.32 23.12 -1.06
CA ALA A 271 -12.68 23.84 0.16
C ALA A 271 -11.53 24.70 0.73
N ALA A 272 -10.27 24.29 0.52
CA ALA A 272 -9.11 25.10 0.88
C ALA A 272 -8.99 26.37 0.03
N SER A 273 -9.35 26.30 -1.25
CA SER A 273 -9.31 27.44 -2.18
C SER A 273 -10.38 28.49 -1.86
N ASP A 274 -11.57 28.05 -1.44
CA ASP A 274 -12.68 28.94 -1.06
C ASP A 274 -12.36 29.75 0.20
N ALA A 275 -11.66 29.16 1.17
CA ALA A 275 -11.24 29.84 2.40
C ALA A 275 -10.30 31.03 2.12
N ARG A 276 -9.42 30.92 1.12
CA ARG A 276 -8.51 32.01 0.70
C ARG A 276 -9.18 33.16 -0.04
N SER A 277 -10.41 32.99 -0.52
CA SER A 277 -11.11 34.03 -1.30
C SER A 277 -11.95 34.97 -0.42
N VAL A 278 -12.02 34.70 0.88
CA VAL A 278 -12.86 35.43 1.86
C VAL A 278 -12.01 36.32 2.80
N GLU A 279 -10.69 36.16 2.80
CA GLU A 279 -9.72 37.05 3.47
C GLU A 279 -9.23 38.17 2.53
#